data_AF-A0A2Z6NBY0-F1
#
_entry.id   AF-A0A2Z6NBY0-F1
#
_cell.length_a   1.000
_cell.length_b   1.000
_cell.length_c   1.000
_cell.angle_alpha   90.00
_cell.angle_beta   90.00
_cell.angle_gamma   90.00
#
_symmetry.space_group_name_H-M   'P 1'
#
loop_
_entity.id
_entity.type
_entity.pdbx_description
1 polymer ?
#
loop_
_entity_poly.entity_id
_entity_poly.type
_entity_poly.pdbx_seq_one_letter_code
_entity_poly.pdbx_strand_id
1 'polypeptide(L)'
;MESNIQAGTLNEINGQVYRSLADAIGSYSKWISAFKENFRPLLLFLAIGISEPLSSNACASALRKVCEDAPVGLEKWHLSLEDEEEVMHAISLVLGSVPNLELKSNLLARLLSSSYEAIGKLVSLFSPSCTLPLIGTVFSHLSISVATEPAADDLILLLLRVFWPTLEKIFTSEHMESGILSVAACRALSLAIQSSGQHFVTLLPKVLDWLSTNFVLFQSHECYIRTASIVIEEFGHREEYGPLFVTMFERFTHSTSVMALNSSYICDQEPDLVEAYTNFASIFIRSCNKDALSACGSLLEVSIQKAAICCTAMHRGAALAAMSYLSCFLDVGLVSLLECMNCIIEGSFNATAIHVISHSGEGLVSNVVYALLGVSAMSRVHKCATILQQLAAICTLSERTSWKTILSWQTLNGWLQSAVQALPAEYLNHGEAETLVPLWSKALAAAASDYLESKNSDGLKSDFGHMQGKGGRVLKRLVREFADAHRNIPNLT
;
A
#
# COMPACT_ATOMS: atom_id res chain seq x y z
N MET A 1 -35.07 41.14 -21.63
CA MET A 1 -35.06 39.72 -21.22
C MET A 1 -34.52 38.83 -22.36
N GLU A 2 -34.84 39.11 -23.63
CA GLU A 2 -34.28 38.40 -24.80
C GLU A 2 -32.78 38.66 -25.05
N SER A 3 -32.25 39.85 -24.71
CA SER A 3 -30.82 40.18 -24.88
C SER A 3 -29.87 39.43 -23.94
N ASN A 4 -30.34 39.03 -22.74
CA ASN A 4 -29.52 38.26 -21.79
C ASN A 4 -29.51 36.76 -22.10
N ILE A 5 -30.52 36.26 -22.82
CA ILE A 5 -30.59 34.85 -23.25
C ILE A 5 -29.62 34.63 -24.41
N GLN A 6 -29.57 35.54 -25.40
CA GLN A 6 -28.61 35.46 -26.51
C GLN A 6 -27.14 35.58 -26.06
N ALA A 7 -26.83 36.38 -25.03
CA ALA A 7 -25.48 36.50 -24.49
C ALA A 7 -25.03 35.21 -23.76
N GLY A 8 -25.95 34.53 -23.06
CA GLY A 8 -25.68 33.24 -22.41
C GLY A 8 -25.36 32.14 -23.42
N THR A 9 -26.12 32.05 -24.52
CA THR A 9 -25.91 31.01 -25.55
C THR A 9 -24.61 31.22 -26.35
N LEU A 10 -24.23 32.48 -26.60
CA LEU A 10 -22.96 32.80 -27.28
C LEU A 10 -21.73 32.47 -26.41
N ASN A 11 -21.82 32.68 -25.09
CA ASN A 11 -20.76 32.32 -24.16
C ASN A 11 -20.61 30.80 -24.01
N GLU A 12 -21.72 30.05 -24.01
CA GLU A 12 -21.70 28.58 -24.01
C GLU A 12 -21.06 28.01 -25.29
N ILE A 13 -21.42 28.54 -26.46
CA ILE A 13 -20.83 28.13 -27.75
C ILE A 13 -19.34 28.45 -27.79
N ASN A 14 -18.94 29.64 -27.35
CA ASN A 14 -17.52 30.02 -27.28
C ASN A 14 -16.74 29.10 -26.32
N GLY A 15 -17.28 28.78 -25.14
CA GLY A 15 -16.65 27.85 -24.20
C GLY A 15 -16.45 26.45 -24.79
N GLN A 16 -17.40 25.97 -25.58
CA GLN A 16 -17.34 24.65 -26.22
C GLN A 16 -16.34 24.58 -27.39
N VAL A 17 -16.20 25.69 -28.13
CA VAL A 17 -15.16 25.85 -29.17
C VAL A 17 -13.77 25.93 -28.53
N TYR A 18 -13.62 26.69 -27.43
CA TYR A 18 -12.36 26.77 -26.67
C TYR A 18 -11.92 25.39 -26.16
N ARG A 19 -12.85 24.64 -25.56
CA ARG A 19 -12.60 23.26 -25.11
C ARG A 19 -12.12 22.35 -26.23
N SER A 20 -12.83 22.34 -27.36
CA SER A 20 -12.51 21.48 -28.50
C SER A 20 -11.14 21.82 -29.13
N LEU A 21 -10.80 23.11 -29.16
CA LEU A 21 -9.51 23.58 -29.65
C LEU A 21 -8.37 23.22 -28.68
N ALA A 22 -8.60 23.29 -27.38
CA ALA A 22 -7.64 22.84 -26.37
C ALA A 22 -7.38 21.32 -26.46
N ASP A 23 -8.42 20.51 -26.59
CA ASP A 23 -8.30 19.05 -26.78
C ASP A 23 -7.48 18.70 -28.04
N ALA A 24 -7.68 19.45 -29.13
CA ALA A 24 -6.88 19.32 -30.34
C ALA A 24 -5.42 19.70 -30.10
N ILE A 25 -5.14 20.86 -29.46
CA ILE A 25 -3.78 21.30 -29.12
C ILE A 25 -3.05 20.24 -28.28
N GLY A 26 -3.69 19.71 -27.24
CA GLY A 26 -3.12 18.67 -26.39
C GLY A 26 -2.85 17.37 -27.16
N SER A 27 -3.67 17.02 -28.15
CA SER A 27 -3.49 15.81 -28.96
C SER A 27 -2.34 15.93 -29.98
N TYR A 28 -1.99 17.15 -30.40
CA TYR A 28 -0.90 17.44 -31.34
C TYR A 28 0.34 18.04 -30.65
N SER A 29 0.46 17.95 -29.32
CA SER A 29 1.53 18.55 -28.52
C SER A 29 2.95 18.21 -29.03
N LYS A 30 3.18 16.94 -29.41
CA LYS A 30 4.45 16.45 -29.98
C LYS A 30 4.83 17.06 -31.32
N TRP A 31 3.84 17.44 -32.12
CA TRP A 31 4.07 18.10 -33.40
C TRP A 31 4.28 19.60 -33.21
N ILE A 32 3.54 20.21 -32.29
CA ILE A 32 3.65 21.62 -31.93
C ILE A 32 5.02 21.90 -31.29
N SER A 33 5.56 20.98 -30.48
CA SER A 33 6.90 21.11 -29.87
C SER A 33 8.06 21.15 -30.86
N ALA A 34 7.87 20.67 -32.09
CA ALA A 34 8.85 20.80 -33.15
C ALA A 34 8.98 22.24 -33.71
N PHE A 35 7.99 23.12 -33.47
CA PHE A 35 7.92 24.49 -33.99
C PHE A 35 7.97 25.53 -32.86
N LYS A 36 9.19 25.92 -32.46
CA LYS A 36 9.43 26.85 -31.33
C LYS A 36 8.87 28.27 -31.51
N GLU A 37 8.55 28.68 -32.74
CA GLU A 37 8.21 30.08 -33.05
C GLU A 37 6.79 30.51 -32.62
N ASN A 38 5.90 29.58 -32.27
CA ASN A 38 4.48 29.86 -31.99
C ASN A 38 4.00 29.57 -30.56
N PHE A 39 4.93 29.34 -29.62
CA PHE A 39 4.57 28.95 -28.26
C PHE A 39 3.87 30.05 -27.46
N ARG A 40 4.28 31.31 -27.60
CA ARG A 40 3.74 32.40 -26.79
C ARG A 40 2.25 32.69 -27.03
N PRO A 41 1.75 32.77 -28.28
CA PRO A 41 0.30 32.89 -28.53
C PRO A 41 -0.49 31.66 -28.05
N LEU A 42 0.10 30.46 -28.16
CA LEU A 42 -0.53 29.22 -27.72
C LEU A 42 -0.67 29.15 -26.19
N LEU A 43 0.37 29.55 -25.46
CA LEU A 43 0.33 29.66 -24.00
C LEU A 43 -0.69 30.71 -23.54
N LEU A 44 -0.74 31.88 -24.19
CA LEU A 44 -1.74 32.91 -23.90
C LEU A 44 -3.16 32.41 -24.18
N PHE A 45 -3.37 31.68 -25.27
CA PHE A 45 -4.66 31.07 -25.59
C PHE A 45 -5.11 30.06 -24.53
N LEU A 46 -4.24 29.11 -24.19
CA LEU A 46 -4.52 28.10 -23.17
C LEU A 46 -4.80 28.77 -21.82
N ALA A 47 -4.03 29.78 -21.47
CA ALA A 47 -4.16 30.41 -20.17
C ALA A 47 -5.40 31.33 -20.06
N ILE A 48 -5.81 31.98 -21.15
CA ILE A 48 -7.13 32.63 -21.25
C ILE A 48 -8.25 31.58 -21.09
N GLY A 49 -8.15 30.45 -21.78
CA GLY A 49 -9.14 29.37 -21.73
C GLY A 49 -9.21 28.64 -20.38
N ILE A 50 -8.13 28.68 -19.60
CA ILE A 50 -8.08 28.20 -18.22
C ILE A 50 -8.88 29.11 -17.26
N SER A 51 -8.98 30.41 -17.58
CA SER A 51 -9.76 31.35 -16.76
C SER A 51 -11.28 31.23 -16.95
N GLU A 52 -11.73 30.36 -17.88
CA GLU A 52 -13.13 30.16 -18.24
C GLU A 52 -13.62 28.76 -17.78
N PRO A 53 -14.70 28.66 -16.98
CA PRO A 53 -15.09 27.41 -16.30
C PRO A 53 -15.37 26.21 -17.23
N LEU A 54 -15.89 26.47 -18.44
CA LEU A 54 -16.30 25.44 -19.39
C LEU A 54 -15.13 24.81 -20.17
N SER A 55 -14.01 25.53 -20.27
CA SER A 55 -12.80 25.11 -21.01
C SER A 55 -11.60 24.86 -20.11
N SER A 56 -11.71 25.14 -18.81
CA SER A 56 -10.60 25.12 -17.86
C SER A 56 -9.82 23.80 -17.87
N ASN A 57 -10.51 22.67 -17.69
CA ASN A 57 -9.90 21.34 -17.62
C ASN A 57 -9.22 20.92 -18.93
N ALA A 58 -9.88 21.16 -20.08
CA ALA A 58 -9.28 20.85 -21.39
C ALA A 58 -8.04 21.71 -21.67
N CYS A 59 -8.07 23.00 -21.31
CA CYS A 59 -6.95 23.90 -21.47
C CYS A 59 -5.79 23.59 -20.49
N ALA A 60 -6.08 23.20 -19.25
CA ALA A 60 -5.09 22.77 -18.27
C ALA A 60 -4.41 21.46 -18.70
N SER A 61 -5.19 20.47 -19.17
CA SER A 61 -4.66 19.20 -19.69
C SER A 61 -3.84 19.39 -20.96
N ALA A 62 -4.28 20.28 -21.86
CA ALA A 62 -3.53 20.63 -23.06
C ALA A 62 -2.22 21.35 -22.72
N LEU A 63 -2.24 22.25 -21.72
CA LEU A 63 -1.04 22.91 -21.21
C LEU A 63 -0.06 21.89 -20.63
N ARG A 64 -0.52 20.91 -19.85
CA ARG A 64 0.32 19.82 -19.36
C ARG A 64 1.03 19.09 -20.50
N LYS A 65 0.28 18.61 -21.50
CA LYS A 65 0.84 17.87 -22.64
C LYS A 65 1.83 18.70 -23.46
N VAL A 66 1.56 20.00 -23.62
CA VAL A 66 2.47 20.92 -24.31
C VAL A 66 3.75 21.15 -23.50
N CYS A 67 3.65 21.25 -22.17
CA CYS A 67 4.81 21.40 -21.28
C CYS A 67 5.62 20.10 -21.11
N GLU A 68 5.00 18.91 -21.22
CA GLU A 68 5.68 17.62 -21.31
C GLU A 68 6.58 17.54 -22.56
N ASP A 69 6.11 18.07 -23.69
CA ASP A 69 6.82 17.99 -24.98
C ASP A 69 7.75 19.19 -25.26
N ALA A 70 7.59 20.34 -24.59
CA ALA A 70 8.49 21.49 -24.66
C ALA A 70 8.38 22.39 -23.41
N PRO A 71 9.44 22.52 -22.58
CA PRO A 71 9.36 23.31 -21.37
C PRO A 71 9.50 24.82 -21.65
N VAL A 72 8.49 25.62 -21.27
CA VAL A 72 8.47 27.09 -21.40
C VAL A 72 7.84 27.76 -20.16
N GLY A 73 8.46 28.87 -19.72
CA GLY A 73 8.17 29.59 -18.46
C GLY A 73 6.80 30.28 -18.37
N LEU A 74 6.15 30.19 -17.21
CA LEU A 74 4.82 30.76 -16.92
C LEU A 74 4.79 31.47 -15.55
N GLU A 75 4.05 32.59 -15.47
CA GLU A 75 3.77 33.34 -14.23
C GLU A 75 2.25 33.46 -13.96
N LYS A 76 1.88 33.25 -12.68
CA LYS A 76 0.64 33.48 -11.89
C LYS A 76 -0.76 33.37 -12.54
N TRP A 77 -1.57 32.44 -12.03
CA TRP A 77 -2.98 32.19 -12.38
C TRP A 77 -3.81 31.88 -11.10
N HIS A 78 -5.14 32.07 -11.14
CA HIS A 78 -6.08 31.62 -10.09
C HIS A 78 -7.02 30.58 -10.71
N LEU A 79 -7.12 29.39 -10.12
CA LEU A 79 -7.62 28.18 -10.77
C LEU A 79 -8.59 27.38 -9.88
N SER A 80 -9.28 26.41 -10.49
CA SER A 80 -10.06 25.39 -9.77
C SER A 80 -9.19 24.16 -9.43
N LEU A 81 -9.60 23.33 -8.46
CA LEU A 81 -8.75 22.28 -7.84
C LEU A 81 -8.19 21.22 -8.80
N GLU A 82 -8.93 20.81 -9.83
CA GLU A 82 -8.44 19.84 -10.84
C GLU A 82 -7.46 20.50 -11.83
N ASP A 83 -7.62 21.81 -12.07
CA ASP A 83 -6.79 22.58 -12.98
C ASP A 83 -5.45 23.01 -12.34
N GLU A 84 -5.43 23.19 -11.01
CA GLU A 84 -4.21 23.49 -10.25
C GLU A 84 -3.20 22.34 -10.30
N GLU A 85 -3.64 21.07 -10.22
CA GLU A 85 -2.75 19.91 -10.25
C GLU A 85 -2.05 19.78 -11.63
N GLU A 86 -2.80 19.96 -12.72
CA GLU A 86 -2.31 19.90 -14.10
C GLU A 86 -1.39 21.09 -14.44
N VAL A 87 -1.73 22.30 -13.98
CA VAL A 87 -0.89 23.51 -14.19
C VAL A 87 0.37 23.45 -13.34
N MET A 88 0.31 22.92 -12.13
CA MET A 88 1.49 22.75 -11.27
C MET A 88 2.40 21.61 -11.75
N HIS A 89 1.83 20.57 -12.37
CA HIS A 89 2.59 19.58 -13.13
C HIS A 89 3.39 20.26 -14.25
N ALA A 90 2.74 21.08 -15.07
CA ALA A 90 3.38 21.86 -16.13
C ALA A 90 4.49 22.79 -15.59
N ILE A 91 4.22 23.52 -14.51
CA ILE A 91 5.21 24.39 -13.85
C ILE A 91 6.39 23.59 -13.28
N SER A 92 6.14 22.41 -12.70
CA SER A 92 7.19 21.56 -12.13
C SER A 92 8.11 21.00 -13.20
N LEU A 93 7.58 20.58 -14.36
CA LEU A 93 8.37 20.16 -15.51
C LEU A 93 9.24 21.30 -16.07
N VAL A 94 8.67 22.50 -16.16
CA VAL A 94 9.39 23.69 -16.61
C VAL A 94 10.50 24.07 -15.63
N LEU A 95 10.23 24.05 -14.32
CA LEU A 95 11.25 24.27 -13.29
C LEU A 95 12.33 23.17 -13.32
N GLY A 96 11.94 21.93 -13.60
CA GLY A 96 12.85 20.79 -13.83
C GLY A 96 13.90 21.09 -14.88
N SER A 97 13.49 21.72 -15.99
CA SER A 97 14.33 22.07 -17.15
C SER A 97 15.24 23.29 -17.00
N VAL A 98 15.15 24.05 -15.89
CA VAL A 98 15.99 25.25 -15.67
C VAL A 98 17.42 24.82 -15.27
N PRO A 99 18.46 25.18 -16.04
CA PRO A 99 19.84 24.72 -15.79
C PRO A 99 20.55 25.49 -14.66
N ASN A 100 20.05 26.66 -14.26
CA ASN A 100 20.65 27.47 -13.20
C ASN A 100 20.05 27.10 -11.83
N LEU A 101 20.86 26.47 -10.97
CA LEU A 101 20.45 25.96 -9.65
C LEU A 101 19.98 27.07 -8.69
N GLU A 102 20.61 28.24 -8.71
CA GLU A 102 20.29 29.37 -7.84
C GLU A 102 18.97 30.05 -8.26
N LEU A 103 18.75 30.19 -9.57
CA LEU A 103 17.53 30.72 -10.15
C LEU A 103 16.37 29.74 -9.98
N LYS A 104 16.61 28.43 -10.15
CA LYS A 104 15.66 27.34 -9.88
C LYS A 104 15.26 27.31 -8.40
N SER A 105 16.23 27.42 -7.48
CA SER A 105 16.00 27.54 -6.04
C SER A 105 15.14 28.76 -5.69
N ASN A 106 15.46 29.94 -6.24
CA ASN A 106 14.72 31.17 -5.97
C ASN A 106 13.29 31.15 -6.55
N LEU A 107 13.08 30.53 -7.73
CA LEU A 107 11.75 30.35 -8.31
C LEU A 107 10.92 29.33 -7.54
N LEU A 108 11.53 28.20 -7.13
CA LEU A 108 10.89 27.24 -6.25
C LEU A 108 10.51 27.90 -4.93
N ALA A 109 11.45 28.57 -4.26
CA ALA A 109 11.20 29.31 -3.02
C ALA A 109 10.11 30.37 -3.20
N ARG A 110 10.00 31.04 -4.36
CA ARG A 110 8.92 31.99 -4.65
C ARG A 110 7.56 31.32 -4.87
N LEU A 111 7.48 30.28 -5.70
CA LEU A 111 6.27 29.48 -5.96
C LEU A 111 5.71 28.91 -4.67
N LEU A 112 6.63 28.34 -3.89
CA LEU A 112 6.42 27.84 -2.57
C LEU A 112 5.98 29.01 -1.67
N SER A 113 6.73 30.12 -1.54
CA SER A 113 6.47 31.22 -0.58
C SER A 113 5.04 31.77 -0.61
N SER A 114 4.39 31.88 -1.78
CA SER A 114 2.97 32.30 -1.87
C SER A 114 2.01 31.29 -1.22
N SER A 115 2.33 30.00 -1.26
CA SER A 115 1.61 28.96 -0.52
C SER A 115 1.97 28.96 0.98
N TYR A 116 3.21 29.30 1.38
CA TYR A 116 3.62 29.37 2.80
C TYR A 116 3.07 30.58 3.54
N GLU A 117 3.02 31.76 2.91
CA GLU A 117 2.39 32.95 3.49
C GLU A 117 0.88 32.76 3.65
N ALA A 118 0.27 32.02 2.73
CA ALA A 118 -1.10 31.54 2.85
C ALA A 118 -1.22 30.55 4.02
N ILE A 119 -0.45 29.44 4.05
CA ILE A 119 -0.48 28.44 5.15
C ILE A 119 -0.28 29.08 6.53
N GLY A 120 0.65 30.04 6.67
CA GLY A 120 0.89 30.75 7.93
C GLY A 120 -0.24 31.69 8.37
N LYS A 121 -1.09 32.16 7.44
CA LYS A 121 -2.27 32.99 7.72
C LYS A 121 -3.60 32.21 7.67
N LEU A 122 -3.64 31.03 7.03
CA LEU A 122 -4.83 30.23 6.72
C LEU A 122 -5.10 29.05 7.68
N VAL A 123 -4.32 28.91 8.75
CA VAL A 123 -4.62 27.94 9.82
C VAL A 123 -6.05 28.11 10.40
N SER A 124 -6.72 29.24 10.12
CA SER A 124 -8.08 29.54 10.58
C SER A 124 -9.20 29.58 9.53
N LEU A 125 -8.97 29.62 8.20
CA LEU A 125 -10.04 30.05 7.27
C LEU A 125 -10.22 29.33 5.91
N PHE A 126 -9.31 28.48 5.42
CA PHE A 126 -9.55 27.71 4.18
C PHE A 126 -8.78 26.38 4.16
N SER A 127 -9.39 25.35 3.57
CA SER A 127 -9.10 23.93 3.77
C SER A 127 -7.63 23.53 3.46
N PRO A 128 -6.84 23.09 4.45
CA PRO A 128 -5.47 22.59 4.26
C PRO A 128 -5.40 21.28 3.43
N SER A 129 -6.55 20.75 3.01
CA SER A 129 -6.70 19.67 2.03
C SER A 129 -6.25 20.04 0.60
N CYS A 130 -6.14 21.33 0.25
CA CYS A 130 -5.86 21.77 -1.12
C CYS A 130 -4.38 22.03 -1.40
N THR A 131 -3.61 22.49 -0.41
CA THR A 131 -2.21 22.92 -0.60
C THR A 131 -1.18 21.81 -0.33
N LEU A 132 -1.51 20.80 0.47
CA LEU A 132 -0.59 19.70 0.78
C LEU A 132 -0.40 18.70 -0.38
N PRO A 133 -1.47 18.23 -1.08
CA PRO A 133 -1.30 17.35 -2.24
C PRO A 133 -0.47 18.03 -3.33
N LEU A 134 -0.65 19.35 -3.49
CA LEU A 134 0.11 20.20 -4.41
C LEU A 134 1.62 20.06 -4.21
N ILE A 135 2.08 20.04 -2.96
CA ILE A 135 3.51 19.96 -2.68
C ILE A 135 4.03 18.54 -2.93
N GLY A 136 3.26 17.52 -2.60
CA GLY A 136 3.58 16.13 -2.98
C GLY A 136 3.74 15.95 -4.50
N THR A 137 2.83 16.52 -5.29
CA THR A 137 2.86 16.49 -6.76
C THR A 137 4.06 17.26 -7.33
N VAL A 138 4.48 18.37 -6.70
CA VAL A 138 5.72 19.08 -7.09
C VAL A 138 6.96 18.20 -6.90
N PHE A 139 7.04 17.42 -5.81
CA PHE A 139 8.16 16.49 -5.58
C PHE A 139 8.18 15.36 -6.63
N SER A 140 7.03 14.75 -6.96
CA SER A 140 6.98 13.64 -7.91
C SER A 140 7.41 14.03 -9.33
N HIS A 141 7.05 15.23 -9.79
CA HIS A 141 7.40 15.69 -11.14
C HIS A 141 8.82 16.24 -11.25
N LEU A 142 9.36 16.81 -10.17
CA LEU A 142 10.77 17.23 -10.14
C LEU A 142 11.72 16.03 -10.17
N SER A 143 11.37 14.89 -9.58
CA SER A 143 12.21 13.67 -9.65
C SER A 143 12.17 12.98 -11.03
N ILE A 144 11.04 13.04 -11.75
CA ILE A 144 10.93 12.45 -13.10
C ILE A 144 11.76 13.23 -14.13
N SER A 145 11.85 14.56 -14.00
CA SER A 145 12.61 15.40 -14.94
C SER A 145 14.14 15.33 -14.74
N VAL A 146 14.60 14.77 -13.63
CA VAL A 146 15.97 14.97 -13.10
C VAL A 146 16.84 13.69 -13.14
N ALA A 147 16.30 12.56 -13.63
CA ALA A 147 17.00 11.26 -13.71
C ALA A 147 18.25 11.20 -14.62
N THR A 148 18.72 12.32 -15.19
CA THR A 148 19.81 12.36 -16.17
C THR A 148 21.10 13.08 -15.75
N GLU A 149 21.20 13.74 -14.58
CA GLU A 149 22.45 14.46 -14.22
C GLU A 149 22.80 14.44 -12.71
N PRO A 150 24.11 14.42 -12.35
CA PRO A 150 24.59 14.42 -10.95
C PRO A 150 24.40 15.75 -10.19
N ALA A 151 23.93 16.83 -10.83
CA ALA A 151 23.51 18.08 -10.17
C ALA A 151 22.09 17.99 -9.54
N ALA A 152 21.45 16.83 -9.69
CA ALA A 152 20.12 16.47 -9.18
C ALA A 152 20.00 16.44 -7.65
N ASP A 153 21.02 15.92 -6.98
CA ASP A 153 20.98 15.58 -5.56
C ASP A 153 20.90 16.84 -4.68
N ASP A 154 21.57 17.92 -5.09
CA ASP A 154 21.57 19.21 -4.38
C ASP A 154 20.18 19.86 -4.39
N LEU A 155 19.38 19.65 -5.44
CA LEU A 155 18.05 20.25 -5.57
C LEU A 155 17.02 19.57 -4.65
N ILE A 156 17.01 18.24 -4.61
CA ILE A 156 16.11 17.46 -3.75
C ILE A 156 16.41 17.78 -2.28
N LEU A 157 17.69 17.81 -1.90
CA LEU A 157 18.11 18.19 -0.55
C LEU A 157 17.71 19.63 -0.19
N LEU A 158 17.81 20.57 -1.13
CA LEU A 158 17.39 21.96 -0.92
C LEU A 158 15.88 22.08 -0.76
N LEU A 159 15.10 21.36 -1.57
CA LEU A 159 13.64 21.29 -1.48
C LEU A 159 13.20 20.69 -0.14
N LEU A 160 13.81 19.60 0.29
CA LEU A 160 13.55 19.01 1.60
C LEU A 160 13.87 20.00 2.73
N ARG A 161 14.98 20.72 2.67
CA ARG A 161 15.33 21.74 3.68
C ARG A 161 14.32 22.89 3.78
N VAL A 162 13.76 23.32 2.65
CA VAL A 162 12.78 24.42 2.60
C VAL A 162 11.38 23.93 3.00
N PHE A 163 10.99 22.74 2.57
CA PHE A 163 9.64 22.21 2.76
C PHE A 163 9.42 21.55 4.12
N TRP A 164 10.42 20.81 4.60
CA TRP A 164 10.30 20.01 5.83
C TRP A 164 9.86 20.82 7.05
N PRO A 165 10.41 22.01 7.36
CA PRO A 165 10.00 22.77 8.56
C PRO A 165 8.52 23.15 8.58
N THR A 166 7.88 23.30 7.42
CA THR A 166 6.45 23.62 7.33
C THR A 166 5.60 22.36 7.47
N LEU A 167 6.00 21.26 6.84
CA LEU A 167 5.36 19.97 7.10
C LEU A 167 5.44 19.62 8.57
N GLU A 168 6.62 19.76 9.18
CA GLU A 168 6.85 19.48 10.60
C GLU A 168 5.88 20.31 11.48
N LYS A 169 5.66 21.60 11.17
CA LYS A 169 4.67 22.42 11.89
C LYS A 169 3.25 21.90 11.75
N ILE A 170 2.83 21.54 10.53
CA ILE A 170 1.48 21.01 10.27
C ILE A 170 1.30 19.67 10.99
N PHE A 171 2.31 18.80 10.88
CA PHE A 171 2.40 17.49 11.51
C PHE A 171 2.28 17.55 13.04
N THR A 172 2.80 18.61 13.66
CA THR A 172 2.69 18.84 15.10
C THR A 172 1.45 19.65 15.53
N SER A 173 0.58 20.03 14.60
CA SER A 173 -0.57 20.89 14.89
C SER A 173 -1.82 20.10 15.30
N GLU A 174 -2.71 20.74 16.07
CA GLU A 174 -4.00 20.17 16.50
C GLU A 174 -4.94 19.86 15.31
N HIS A 175 -4.70 20.45 14.15
CA HIS A 175 -5.52 20.25 12.94
C HIS A 175 -5.44 18.83 12.38
N MET A 176 -4.47 18.04 12.81
CA MET A 176 -4.32 16.63 12.43
C MET A 176 -5.45 15.73 12.93
N GLU A 177 -6.33 16.23 13.81
CA GLU A 177 -7.60 15.57 14.13
C GLU A 177 -8.53 15.47 12.90
N SER A 178 -8.36 16.31 11.89
CA SER A 178 -9.10 16.18 10.63
C SER A 178 -8.55 15.02 9.79
N GLY A 179 -9.39 14.02 9.52
CA GLY A 179 -9.04 12.90 8.62
C GLY A 179 -8.67 13.35 7.21
N ILE A 180 -9.34 14.37 6.66
CA ILE A 180 -9.04 14.90 5.32
C ILE A 180 -7.64 15.52 5.29
N LEU A 181 -7.28 16.29 6.32
CA LEU A 181 -5.95 16.87 6.43
C LEU A 181 -4.89 15.78 6.60
N SER A 182 -5.17 14.79 7.46
CA SER A 182 -4.28 13.65 7.69
C SER A 182 -3.96 12.91 6.40
N VAL A 183 -4.97 12.63 5.57
CA VAL A 183 -4.81 11.97 4.27
C VAL A 183 -3.99 12.82 3.31
N ALA A 184 -4.27 14.13 3.22
CA ALA A 184 -3.53 15.04 2.35
C ALA A 184 -2.05 15.17 2.75
N ALA A 185 -1.79 15.30 4.05
CA ALA A 185 -0.45 15.33 4.65
C ALA A 185 0.31 14.02 4.36
N CYS A 186 -0.32 12.88 4.60
CA CYS A 186 0.22 11.55 4.35
C CYS A 186 0.55 11.33 2.86
N ARG A 187 -0.34 11.76 1.95
CA ARG A 187 -0.10 11.68 0.51
C ARG A 187 1.07 12.56 0.07
N ALA A 188 1.16 13.78 0.59
CA ALA A 188 2.27 14.69 0.30
C ALA A 188 3.61 14.11 0.76
N LEU A 189 3.63 13.56 1.97
CA LEU A 189 4.80 12.90 2.55
C LEU A 189 5.21 11.66 1.76
N SER A 190 4.25 10.83 1.37
CA SER A 190 4.48 9.62 0.56
C SER A 190 5.19 9.96 -0.76
N LEU A 191 4.69 10.98 -1.46
CA LEU A 191 5.29 11.45 -2.71
C LEU A 191 6.69 12.04 -2.47
N ALA A 192 6.88 12.81 -1.40
CA ALA A 192 8.18 13.37 -1.05
C ALA A 192 9.22 12.27 -0.76
N ILE A 193 8.84 11.20 -0.07
CA ILE A 193 9.69 10.04 0.24
C ILE A 193 10.12 9.34 -1.05
N GLN A 194 9.17 8.92 -1.88
CA GLN A 194 9.43 8.20 -3.14
C GLN A 194 10.29 9.03 -4.10
N SER A 195 10.06 10.34 -4.12
CA SER A 195 10.79 11.26 -5.00
C SER A 195 12.22 11.52 -4.52
N SER A 196 12.43 11.55 -3.20
CA SER A 196 13.73 11.89 -2.62
C SER A 196 14.65 10.71 -2.42
N GLY A 197 14.10 9.48 -2.34
CA GLY A 197 14.85 8.26 -2.12
C GLY A 197 15.84 8.39 -0.95
N GLN A 198 17.11 8.06 -1.21
CA GLN A 198 18.17 8.05 -0.18
C GLN A 198 18.42 9.41 0.49
N HIS A 199 18.04 10.53 -0.14
CA HIS A 199 18.21 11.87 0.44
C HIS A 199 17.28 12.15 1.62
N PHE A 200 16.21 11.36 1.75
CA PHE A 200 15.22 11.51 2.83
C PHE A 200 15.68 10.90 4.17
N VAL A 201 16.76 10.11 4.16
CA VAL A 201 17.23 9.30 5.28
C VAL A 201 17.45 10.11 6.58
N THR A 202 17.88 11.37 6.48
CA THR A 202 18.11 12.24 7.65
C THR A 202 16.82 12.65 8.38
N LEU A 203 15.67 12.62 7.69
CA LEU A 203 14.36 12.98 8.24
C LEU A 203 13.57 11.74 8.71
N LEU A 204 14.03 10.55 8.35
CA LEU A 204 13.36 9.28 8.59
C LEU A 204 12.98 9.06 10.07
N PRO A 205 13.87 9.30 11.08
CA PRO A 205 13.50 9.09 12.47
C PRO A 205 12.34 9.97 12.94
N LYS A 206 12.31 11.24 12.50
CA LYS A 206 11.23 12.19 12.83
C LYS A 206 9.91 11.76 12.20
N VAL A 207 9.95 11.31 10.94
CA VAL A 207 8.76 10.85 10.23
C VAL A 207 8.17 9.59 10.86
N LEU A 208 9.01 8.61 11.21
CA LEU A 208 8.56 7.37 11.84
C LEU A 208 7.92 7.63 13.22
N ASP A 209 8.53 8.51 14.01
CA ASP A 209 7.97 8.90 15.31
C ASP A 209 6.65 9.66 15.14
N TRP A 210 6.56 10.56 14.16
CA TRP A 210 5.35 11.30 13.85
C TRP A 210 4.20 10.39 13.39
N LEU A 211 4.42 9.51 12.41
CA LEU A 211 3.42 8.59 11.87
C LEU A 211 2.84 7.70 12.98
N SER A 212 3.73 7.12 13.79
CA SER A 212 3.33 6.21 14.86
C SER A 212 2.61 6.92 16.00
N THR A 213 3.06 8.12 16.39
CA THR A 213 2.40 8.92 17.45
C THR A 213 1.03 9.40 17.01
N ASN A 214 0.89 9.90 15.78
CA ASN A 214 -0.39 10.41 15.29
C ASN A 214 -1.41 9.30 15.08
N PHE A 215 -0.98 8.11 14.65
CA PHE A 215 -1.91 6.98 14.58
C PHE A 215 -2.42 6.57 15.97
N VAL A 216 -1.58 6.57 17.00
CA VAL A 216 -2.02 6.28 18.38
C VAL A 216 -3.05 7.29 18.88
N LEU A 217 -2.92 8.56 18.50
CA LEU A 217 -3.87 9.63 18.84
C LEU A 217 -5.16 9.57 18.00
N PHE A 218 -5.03 9.32 16.70
CA PHE A 218 -6.13 9.36 15.72
C PHE A 218 -6.26 8.00 15.03
N GLN A 219 -6.75 7.01 15.76
CA GLN A 219 -6.71 5.60 15.38
C GLN A 219 -7.65 5.21 14.24
N SER A 220 -8.58 6.08 13.87
CA SER A 220 -9.44 5.96 12.69
C SER A 220 -8.73 6.38 11.40
N HIS A 221 -7.56 7.01 11.48
CA HIS A 221 -6.85 7.52 10.31
C HIS A 221 -5.82 6.51 9.79
N GLU A 222 -6.26 5.57 8.98
CA GLU A 222 -5.44 4.50 8.41
C GLU A 222 -4.36 5.01 7.42
N CYS A 223 -4.47 6.27 6.97
CA CYS A 223 -3.49 6.93 6.11
C CYS A 223 -2.07 6.96 6.71
N TYR A 224 -1.93 6.98 8.04
CA TYR A 224 -0.63 6.90 8.70
C TYR A 224 0.04 5.54 8.49
N ILE A 225 -0.71 4.45 8.61
CA ILE A 225 -0.23 3.09 8.34
C ILE A 225 0.12 2.92 6.85
N ARG A 226 -0.72 3.44 5.96
CA ARG A 226 -0.46 3.39 4.51
C ARG A 226 0.83 4.13 4.14
N THR A 227 1.07 5.31 4.72
CA THR A 227 2.30 6.07 4.49
C THR A 227 3.52 5.38 5.08
N ALA A 228 3.40 4.79 6.27
CA ALA A 228 4.45 4.01 6.87
C ALA A 228 4.84 2.78 6.02
N SER A 229 3.88 2.20 5.29
CA SER A 229 4.16 1.12 4.34
C SER A 229 5.13 1.57 3.25
N ILE A 230 4.94 2.78 2.69
CA ILE A 230 5.83 3.37 1.68
C ILE A 230 7.22 3.63 2.26
N VAL A 231 7.29 4.11 3.51
CA VAL A 231 8.56 4.29 4.21
C VAL A 231 9.33 2.97 4.32
N ILE A 232 8.65 1.88 4.67
CA ILE A 232 9.27 0.55 4.83
C ILE A 232 9.65 -0.05 3.48
N GLU A 233 8.84 0.15 2.43
CA GLU A 233 9.16 -0.29 1.08
C GLU A 233 10.46 0.37 0.57
N GLU A 234 10.63 1.67 0.81
CA GLU A 234 11.81 2.42 0.38
C GLU A 234 13.05 2.18 1.25
N PHE A 235 12.90 2.07 2.57
CA PHE A 235 14.04 2.06 3.51
C PHE A 235 14.19 0.81 4.37
N GLY A 236 13.26 -0.16 4.29
CA GLY A 236 13.25 -1.35 5.15
C GLY A 236 14.54 -2.18 5.10
N HIS A 237 15.21 -2.17 3.95
CA HIS A 237 16.48 -2.88 3.74
C HIS A 237 17.68 -2.24 4.46
N ARG A 238 17.53 -1.04 5.04
CA ARG A 238 18.59 -0.31 5.75
C ARG A 238 18.68 -0.79 7.20
N GLU A 239 19.69 -1.60 7.49
CA GLU A 239 19.89 -2.21 8.81
C GLU A 239 20.03 -1.19 9.96
N GLU A 240 20.64 -0.02 9.67
CA GLU A 240 20.86 1.07 10.62
C GLU A 240 19.55 1.59 11.27
N TYR A 241 18.43 1.48 10.55
CA TYR A 241 17.11 1.97 10.99
C TYR A 241 16.20 0.85 11.51
N GLY A 242 16.68 -0.40 11.54
CA GLY A 242 15.93 -1.57 12.00
C GLY A 242 15.18 -1.35 13.32
N PRO A 243 15.83 -0.84 14.39
CA PRO A 243 15.16 -0.57 15.67
C PRO A 243 13.97 0.41 15.56
N LEU A 244 14.06 1.43 14.70
CA LEU A 244 12.97 2.39 14.50
C LEU A 244 11.76 1.74 13.81
N PHE A 245 12.01 0.85 12.85
CA PHE A 245 10.96 0.09 12.18
C PHE A 245 10.27 -0.87 13.16
N VAL A 246 11.04 -1.53 14.03
CA VAL A 246 10.50 -2.39 15.10
C VAL A 246 9.61 -1.58 16.04
N THR A 247 10.06 -0.43 16.54
CA THR A 247 9.26 0.44 17.43
C THR A 247 7.99 0.95 16.74
N MET A 248 8.05 1.28 15.45
CA MET A 248 6.87 1.71 14.70
C MET A 248 5.86 0.56 14.54
N PHE A 249 6.33 -0.64 14.21
CA PHE A 249 5.47 -1.83 14.15
C PHE A 249 4.84 -2.15 15.51
N GLU A 250 5.60 -2.01 16.59
CA GLU A 250 5.12 -2.16 17.96
C GLU A 250 3.98 -1.19 18.27
N ARG A 251 4.17 0.10 18.00
CA ARG A 251 3.16 1.16 18.24
C ARG A 251 1.88 0.93 17.44
N PHE A 252 1.98 0.50 16.18
CA PHE A 252 0.82 0.16 15.37
C PHE A 252 0.10 -1.10 15.87
N THR A 253 0.84 -2.17 16.13
CA THR A 253 0.29 -3.47 16.58
C THR A 253 -0.43 -3.33 17.93
N HIS A 254 0.11 -2.54 18.85
CA HIS A 254 -0.46 -2.32 20.17
C HIS A 254 -1.44 -1.14 20.26
N SER A 255 -1.74 -0.47 19.15
CA SER A 255 -2.80 0.53 19.11
C SER A 255 -4.16 -0.08 19.50
N THR A 256 -5.05 0.70 20.12
CA THR A 256 -6.31 0.13 20.60
C THR A 256 -7.23 -0.33 19.47
N SER A 257 -7.19 0.30 18.28
CA SER A 257 -7.96 -0.08 17.10
C SER A 257 -7.49 -1.40 16.50
N VAL A 258 -6.18 -1.60 16.33
CA VAL A 258 -5.63 -2.88 15.83
C VAL A 258 -5.85 -3.99 16.85
N MET A 259 -5.65 -3.71 18.15
CA MET A 259 -5.92 -4.69 19.20
C MET A 259 -7.41 -5.04 19.32
N ALA A 260 -8.31 -4.13 18.94
CA ALA A 260 -9.76 -4.40 18.90
C ALA A 260 -10.18 -5.36 17.78
N LEU A 261 -9.35 -5.64 16.77
CA LEU A 261 -9.63 -6.60 15.68
C LEU A 261 -9.62 -8.06 16.19
N ASN A 262 -10.52 -8.42 17.10
CA ASN A 262 -10.59 -9.71 17.77
C ASN A 262 -11.79 -10.58 17.32
N SER A 263 -12.60 -10.09 16.38
CA SER A 263 -13.75 -10.80 15.83
C SER A 263 -14.00 -10.39 14.38
N SER A 264 -14.64 -11.26 13.60
CA SER A 264 -15.08 -10.98 12.23
C SER A 264 -15.93 -9.72 12.14
N TYR A 265 -16.84 -9.53 13.11
CA TYR A 265 -17.73 -8.37 13.18
C TYR A 265 -16.98 -7.04 13.22
N ILE A 266 -15.94 -6.92 14.06
CA ILE A 266 -15.17 -5.67 14.16
C ILE A 266 -14.37 -5.44 12.87
N CYS A 267 -13.84 -6.52 12.27
CA CYS A 267 -13.14 -6.44 10.99
C CYS A 267 -14.07 -5.94 9.86
N ASP A 268 -15.37 -6.26 9.94
CA ASP A 268 -16.39 -5.80 8.99
C ASP A 268 -16.80 -4.34 9.22
N GLN A 269 -16.65 -3.81 10.43
CA GLN A 269 -16.88 -2.39 10.73
C GLN A 269 -15.72 -1.50 10.27
N GLU A 270 -14.49 -2.00 10.31
CA GLU A 270 -13.26 -1.24 10.03
C GLU A 270 -12.42 -1.90 8.90
N PRO A 271 -12.99 -2.14 7.70
CA PRO A 271 -12.29 -2.88 6.64
C PRO A 271 -11.06 -2.14 6.10
N ASP A 272 -11.09 -0.81 6.04
CA ASP A 272 -9.98 0.02 5.57
C ASP A 272 -8.75 -0.09 6.48
N LEU A 273 -8.97 -0.15 7.80
CA LEU A 273 -7.93 -0.35 8.79
C LEU A 273 -7.31 -1.75 8.65
N VAL A 274 -8.14 -2.79 8.49
CA VAL A 274 -7.67 -4.17 8.28
C VAL A 274 -6.79 -4.24 7.03
N GLU A 275 -7.23 -3.65 5.92
CA GLU A 275 -6.46 -3.61 4.68
C GLU A 275 -5.15 -2.84 4.85
N ALA A 276 -5.18 -1.65 5.45
CA ALA A 276 -3.98 -0.85 5.69
C ALA A 276 -2.96 -1.61 6.55
N TYR A 277 -3.40 -2.18 7.67
CA TYR A 277 -2.53 -2.89 8.61
C TYR A 277 -1.93 -4.17 8.02
N THR A 278 -2.74 -5.00 7.36
CA THR A 278 -2.26 -6.26 6.77
C THR A 278 -1.35 -6.03 5.57
N ASN A 279 -1.59 -4.98 4.78
CA ASN A 279 -0.67 -4.57 3.72
C ASN A 279 0.65 -4.04 4.29
N PHE A 280 0.59 -3.20 5.33
CA PHE A 280 1.78 -2.73 6.04
C PHE A 280 2.62 -3.89 6.57
N ALA A 281 1.99 -4.83 7.27
CA ALA A 281 2.70 -5.99 7.83
C ALA A 281 3.30 -6.89 6.73
N SER A 282 2.63 -7.01 5.58
CA SER A 282 3.18 -7.72 4.41
C SER A 282 4.43 -7.04 3.85
N ILE A 283 4.39 -5.71 3.75
CA ILE A 283 5.51 -4.90 3.27
C ILE A 283 6.67 -4.93 4.28
N PHE A 284 6.37 -4.93 5.57
CA PHE A 284 7.34 -5.08 6.64
C PHE A 284 8.12 -6.39 6.53
N ILE A 285 7.42 -7.52 6.39
CA ILE A 285 8.08 -8.84 6.29
C ILE A 285 8.96 -8.95 5.05
N ARG A 286 8.53 -8.42 3.90
CA ARG A 286 9.29 -8.55 2.64
C ARG A 286 10.48 -7.60 2.56
N SER A 287 10.39 -6.43 3.20
CA SER A 287 11.35 -5.33 2.97
C SER A 287 12.37 -5.19 4.09
N CYS A 288 12.00 -5.54 5.33
CA CYS A 288 12.90 -5.42 6.48
C CYS A 288 13.99 -6.51 6.49
N ASN A 289 15.14 -6.19 7.06
CA ASN A 289 16.22 -7.14 7.25
C ASN A 289 15.85 -8.27 8.24
N LYS A 290 16.55 -9.41 8.14
CA LYS A 290 16.28 -10.59 8.98
C LYS A 290 16.44 -10.32 10.48
N ASP A 291 17.30 -9.36 10.86
CA ASP A 291 17.53 -8.98 12.26
C ASP A 291 16.38 -8.16 12.86
N ALA A 292 15.78 -7.23 12.10
CA ALA A 292 14.57 -6.55 12.55
C ALA A 292 13.40 -7.53 12.66
N LEU A 293 13.27 -8.46 11.70
CA LEU A 293 12.22 -9.47 11.74
C LEU A 293 12.38 -10.44 12.92
N SER A 294 13.62 -10.82 13.28
CA SER A 294 13.84 -11.72 14.43
C SER A 294 13.49 -11.05 15.76
N ALA A 295 13.69 -9.74 15.88
CA ALA A 295 13.30 -8.94 17.05
C ALA A 295 11.77 -8.78 17.20
N CYS A 296 10.99 -8.97 16.12
CA CYS A 296 9.54 -8.76 16.11
C CYS A 296 8.71 -10.01 16.45
N GLY A 297 9.27 -11.04 17.10
CA GLY A 297 8.58 -12.32 17.30
C GLY A 297 7.18 -12.20 17.92
N SER A 298 7.04 -11.50 19.06
CA SER A 298 5.74 -11.29 19.72
C SER A 298 4.78 -10.43 18.87
N LEU A 299 5.29 -9.43 18.16
CA LEU A 299 4.50 -8.55 17.30
C LEU A 299 3.96 -9.30 16.08
N LEU A 300 4.78 -10.14 15.47
CA LEU A 300 4.40 -11.01 14.35
C LEU A 300 3.34 -12.03 14.79
N GLU A 301 3.49 -12.59 15.99
CA GLU A 301 2.49 -13.49 16.57
C GLU A 301 1.12 -12.80 16.70
N VAL A 302 1.06 -11.64 17.37
CA VAL A 302 -0.18 -10.88 17.50
C VAL A 302 -0.74 -10.52 16.12
N SER A 303 0.11 -10.03 15.22
CA SER A 303 -0.30 -9.63 13.86
C SER A 303 -0.91 -10.79 13.07
N ILE A 304 -0.34 -12.00 13.15
CA ILE A 304 -0.85 -13.20 12.50
C ILE A 304 -2.17 -13.65 13.11
N GLN A 305 -2.31 -13.60 14.45
CA GLN A 305 -3.58 -13.90 15.11
C GLN A 305 -4.70 -12.96 14.63
N LYS A 306 -4.41 -11.65 14.54
CA LYS A 306 -5.36 -10.66 14.02
C LYS A 306 -5.72 -10.94 12.56
N ALA A 307 -4.72 -11.22 11.72
CA ALA A 307 -4.96 -11.54 10.31
C ALA A 307 -5.73 -12.85 10.12
N ALA A 308 -5.49 -13.87 10.95
CA ALA A 308 -6.26 -15.11 10.94
C ALA A 308 -7.75 -14.82 11.21
N ILE A 309 -8.07 -14.03 12.23
CA ILE A 309 -9.45 -13.62 12.52
C ILE A 309 -10.05 -12.85 11.32
N CYS A 310 -9.31 -11.89 10.76
CA CYS A 310 -9.75 -11.09 9.61
C CYS A 310 -10.09 -11.93 8.37
N CYS A 311 -9.53 -13.13 8.22
CA CYS A 311 -9.87 -14.04 7.10
C CYS A 311 -11.35 -14.44 7.08
N THR A 312 -12.02 -14.36 8.24
CA THR A 312 -13.43 -14.76 8.41
C THR A 312 -14.41 -13.60 8.19
N ALA A 313 -13.93 -12.36 8.16
CA ALA A 313 -14.73 -11.14 7.93
C ALA A 313 -15.54 -11.23 6.64
N MET A 314 -16.78 -10.75 6.60
CA MET A 314 -17.61 -10.76 5.38
C MET A 314 -17.08 -9.82 4.29
N HIS A 315 -16.40 -8.74 4.68
CA HIS A 315 -15.79 -7.80 3.75
C HIS A 315 -14.68 -8.46 2.93
N ARG A 316 -14.90 -8.58 1.61
CA ARG A 316 -14.04 -9.33 0.71
C ARG A 316 -12.61 -8.77 0.65
N GLY A 317 -12.44 -7.46 0.61
CA GLY A 317 -11.13 -6.81 0.49
C GLY A 317 -10.25 -7.11 1.72
N ALA A 318 -10.67 -6.62 2.88
CA ALA A 318 -10.15 -6.98 4.21
C ALA A 318 -9.76 -8.47 4.38
N ALA A 319 -10.67 -9.42 4.09
CA ALA A 319 -10.36 -10.84 4.22
C ALA A 319 -9.24 -11.31 3.27
N LEU A 320 -9.25 -10.86 2.02
CA LEU A 320 -8.22 -11.22 1.04
C LEU A 320 -6.88 -10.53 1.31
N ALA A 321 -6.88 -9.33 1.87
CA ALA A 321 -5.67 -8.62 2.32
C ALA A 321 -5.02 -9.38 3.48
N ALA A 322 -5.81 -9.77 4.48
CA ALA A 322 -5.34 -10.60 5.59
C ALA A 322 -4.78 -11.95 5.14
N MET A 323 -5.48 -12.66 4.24
CA MET A 323 -4.97 -13.90 3.66
C MET A 323 -3.68 -13.71 2.85
N SER A 324 -3.53 -12.57 2.17
CA SER A 324 -2.32 -12.25 1.42
C SER A 324 -1.14 -11.98 2.36
N TYR A 325 -1.38 -11.32 3.50
CA TYR A 325 -0.38 -11.17 4.55
C TYR A 325 0.06 -12.52 5.14
N LEU A 326 -0.89 -13.39 5.51
CA LEU A 326 -0.57 -14.73 6.03
C LEU A 326 0.26 -15.53 5.02
N SER A 327 -0.13 -15.50 3.75
CA SER A 327 0.62 -16.17 2.68
C SER A 327 2.01 -15.56 2.46
N CYS A 328 2.15 -14.23 2.58
CA CYS A 328 3.42 -13.51 2.50
C CYS A 328 4.36 -13.93 3.64
N PHE A 329 3.87 -13.96 4.88
CA PHE A 329 4.66 -14.40 6.04
C PHE A 329 5.16 -15.84 5.87
N LEU A 330 4.27 -16.75 5.48
CA LEU A 330 4.63 -18.15 5.28
C LEU A 330 5.61 -18.33 4.11
N ASP A 331 5.50 -17.55 3.03
CA ASP A 331 6.44 -17.66 1.92
C ASP A 331 7.83 -17.17 2.31
N VAL A 332 7.93 -16.00 2.94
CA VAL A 332 9.22 -15.44 3.38
C VAL A 332 9.86 -16.33 4.44
N GLY A 333 9.07 -16.87 5.38
CA GLY A 333 9.53 -17.86 6.35
C GLY A 333 10.04 -19.14 5.68
N LEU A 334 9.31 -19.67 4.69
CA LEU A 334 9.72 -20.87 3.96
C LEU A 334 11.01 -20.65 3.15
N VAL A 335 11.10 -19.53 2.42
CA VAL A 335 12.29 -19.13 1.66
C VAL A 335 13.51 -19.08 2.57
N SER A 336 13.38 -18.43 3.74
CA SER A 336 14.47 -18.31 4.70
C SER A 336 14.86 -19.67 5.33
N LEU A 337 13.91 -20.60 5.50
CA LEU A 337 14.19 -21.97 5.94
C LEU A 337 14.92 -22.80 4.88
N LEU A 338 14.54 -22.66 3.61
CA LEU A 338 15.21 -23.34 2.49
C LEU A 338 16.67 -22.87 2.33
N GLU A 339 16.94 -21.57 2.53
CA GLU A 339 18.29 -21.02 2.49
C GLU A 339 19.20 -21.56 3.62
N CYS A 340 18.63 -21.94 4.78
CA CYS A 340 19.39 -22.32 5.98
C CYS A 340 19.25 -23.79 6.38
N MET A 341 19.08 -24.70 5.40
CA MET A 341 18.84 -26.14 5.60
C MET A 341 19.77 -26.88 6.59
N ASN A 342 20.98 -26.36 6.87
CA ASN A 342 21.99 -27.07 7.65
C ASN A 342 22.21 -26.55 9.08
N CYS A 343 21.78 -25.32 9.44
CA CYS A 343 21.92 -24.76 10.81
C CYS A 343 20.92 -23.62 11.04
N ILE A 344 19.82 -23.88 11.77
CA ILE A 344 18.94 -22.82 12.28
C ILE A 344 19.55 -22.31 13.59
N ILE A 345 20.08 -21.09 13.58
CA ILE A 345 20.65 -20.45 14.76
C ILE A 345 19.51 -19.89 15.62
N GLU A 346 19.57 -20.12 16.92
CA GLU A 346 18.63 -19.54 17.89
C GLU A 346 18.72 -18.00 17.86
N GLY A 347 17.57 -17.31 17.77
CA GLY A 347 17.52 -15.86 17.54
C GLY A 347 17.55 -15.42 16.05
N SER A 348 17.65 -16.36 15.11
CA SER A 348 17.43 -16.05 13.68
C SER A 348 15.95 -15.89 13.34
N PHE A 349 15.65 -15.19 12.24
CA PHE A 349 14.29 -15.08 11.73
C PHE A 349 13.63 -16.46 11.49
N ASN A 350 14.41 -17.48 11.13
CA ASN A 350 13.89 -18.85 10.97
C ASN A 350 13.34 -19.43 12.27
N ALA A 351 14.07 -19.25 13.38
CA ALA A 351 13.60 -19.68 14.69
C ALA A 351 12.35 -18.88 15.10
N THR A 352 12.37 -17.56 14.90
CA THR A 352 11.21 -16.69 15.16
C THR A 352 9.99 -17.13 14.35
N ALA A 353 10.13 -17.41 13.06
CA ALA A 353 9.04 -17.85 12.20
C ALA A 353 8.46 -19.20 12.66
N ILE A 354 9.31 -20.18 13.01
CA ILE A 354 8.86 -21.47 13.55
C ILE A 354 8.08 -21.28 14.86
N HIS A 355 8.60 -20.47 15.78
CA HIS A 355 7.91 -20.18 17.04
C HIS A 355 6.56 -19.49 16.80
N VAL A 356 6.54 -18.46 15.97
CA VAL A 356 5.29 -17.75 15.66
C VAL A 356 4.25 -18.69 15.05
N ILE A 357 4.67 -19.57 14.13
CA ILE A 357 3.78 -20.60 13.54
C ILE A 357 3.33 -21.60 14.60
N SER A 358 4.20 -22.05 15.51
CA SER A 358 3.81 -23.02 16.55
C SER A 358 2.79 -22.46 17.53
N HIS A 359 2.88 -21.17 17.88
CA HIS A 359 1.95 -20.53 18.82
C HIS A 359 0.63 -20.11 18.16
N SER A 360 0.67 -19.64 16.91
CA SER A 360 -0.52 -19.12 16.20
C SER A 360 -1.16 -20.11 15.23
N GLY A 361 -0.53 -21.25 14.98
CA GLY A 361 -0.89 -22.18 13.90
C GLY A 361 -2.27 -22.81 14.07
N GLU A 362 -2.68 -23.16 15.29
CA GLU A 362 -4.01 -23.72 15.55
C GLU A 362 -5.12 -22.72 15.19
N GLY A 363 -4.99 -21.48 15.67
CA GLY A 363 -5.92 -20.40 15.35
C GLY A 363 -5.92 -20.05 13.86
N LEU A 364 -4.76 -20.08 13.21
CA LEU A 364 -4.63 -19.86 11.77
C LEU A 364 -5.38 -20.93 10.96
N VAL A 365 -5.15 -22.22 11.24
CA VAL A 365 -5.84 -23.32 10.54
C VAL A 365 -7.35 -23.26 10.78
N SER A 366 -7.77 -23.04 12.03
CA SER A 366 -9.18 -22.92 12.40
C SER A 366 -9.89 -21.80 11.61
N ASN A 367 -9.32 -20.60 11.59
CA ASN A 367 -9.92 -19.48 10.87
C ASN A 367 -9.88 -19.65 9.35
N VAL A 368 -8.84 -20.27 8.78
CA VAL A 368 -8.76 -20.57 7.34
C VAL A 368 -9.82 -21.58 6.91
N VAL A 369 -10.09 -22.59 7.75
CA VAL A 369 -11.18 -23.56 7.52
C VAL A 369 -12.53 -22.87 7.67
N TYR A 370 -12.73 -22.07 8.72
CA TYR A 370 -13.96 -21.32 8.94
C TYR A 370 -14.25 -20.33 7.80
N ALA A 371 -13.23 -19.71 7.23
CA ALA A 371 -13.35 -18.79 6.09
C ALA A 371 -13.85 -19.47 4.79
N LEU A 372 -13.87 -20.81 4.73
CA LEU A 372 -14.45 -21.59 3.63
C LEU A 372 -15.94 -21.89 3.83
N LEU A 373 -16.55 -21.38 4.89
CA LEU A 373 -17.99 -21.46 5.13
C LEU A 373 -18.71 -20.19 4.65
N GLY A 374 -19.99 -20.34 4.34
CA GLY A 374 -20.87 -19.21 3.98
C GLY A 374 -20.69 -18.67 2.56
N VAL A 375 -21.36 -17.55 2.30
CA VAL A 375 -21.59 -17.02 0.94
C VAL A 375 -20.33 -16.50 0.23
N SER A 376 -19.29 -16.14 0.98
CA SER A 376 -18.04 -15.56 0.46
C SER A 376 -16.92 -16.59 0.26
N ALA A 377 -17.14 -17.85 0.66
CA ALA A 377 -16.14 -18.93 0.66
C ALA A 377 -15.42 -19.12 -0.68
N MET A 378 -16.16 -19.07 -1.79
CA MET A 378 -15.61 -19.32 -3.14
C MET A 378 -14.54 -18.31 -3.55
N SER A 379 -14.61 -17.08 -3.05
CA SER A 379 -13.59 -16.06 -3.32
C SER A 379 -12.26 -16.33 -2.59
N ARG A 380 -12.29 -17.19 -1.55
CA ARG A 380 -11.18 -17.45 -0.63
C ARG A 380 -10.48 -18.78 -0.88
N VAL A 381 -11.15 -19.73 -1.54
CA VAL A 381 -10.65 -21.08 -1.87
C VAL A 381 -9.18 -21.10 -2.30
N HIS A 382 -8.79 -20.22 -3.23
CA HIS A 382 -7.43 -20.23 -3.73
C HIS A 382 -6.40 -19.82 -2.66
N LYS A 383 -6.69 -18.76 -1.90
CA LYS A 383 -5.80 -18.26 -0.85
C LYS A 383 -5.74 -19.23 0.34
N CYS A 384 -6.88 -19.79 0.76
CA CYS A 384 -6.93 -20.83 1.79
C CYS A 384 -6.07 -22.04 1.41
N ALA A 385 -6.23 -22.56 0.19
CA ALA A 385 -5.42 -23.69 -0.29
C ALA A 385 -3.93 -23.35 -0.32
N THR A 386 -3.57 -22.12 -0.70
CA THR A 386 -2.17 -21.65 -0.75
C THR A 386 -1.56 -21.58 0.65
N ILE A 387 -2.26 -20.97 1.62
CA ILE A 387 -1.82 -20.88 3.01
C ILE A 387 -1.63 -22.29 3.60
N LEU A 388 -2.60 -23.19 3.39
CA LEU A 388 -2.51 -24.58 3.86
C LEU A 388 -1.35 -25.34 3.22
N GLN A 389 -1.08 -25.15 1.91
CA GLN A 389 0.06 -25.74 1.22
C GLN A 389 1.39 -25.22 1.80
N GLN A 390 1.52 -23.91 2.01
CA GLN A 390 2.72 -23.29 2.56
C GLN A 390 2.98 -23.77 4.00
N LEU A 391 1.94 -23.82 4.83
CA LEU A 391 2.03 -24.33 6.20
C LEU A 391 2.47 -25.81 6.22
N ALA A 392 1.89 -26.63 5.36
CA ALA A 392 2.28 -28.03 5.20
C ALA A 392 3.74 -28.19 4.75
N ALA A 393 4.22 -27.31 3.86
CA ALA A 393 5.62 -27.31 3.42
C ALA A 393 6.58 -26.95 4.56
N ILE A 394 6.26 -25.93 5.37
CA ILE A 394 7.07 -25.55 6.53
C ILE A 394 7.12 -26.69 7.55
N CYS A 395 5.98 -27.30 7.91
CA CYS A 395 5.96 -28.44 8.81
C CYS A 395 6.82 -29.61 8.29
N THR A 396 6.77 -29.89 6.98
CA THR A 396 7.60 -30.93 6.34
C THR A 396 9.10 -30.63 6.41
N LEU A 397 9.49 -29.35 6.30
CA LEU A 397 10.88 -28.94 6.46
C LEU A 397 11.35 -29.02 7.91
N SER A 398 10.53 -28.56 8.86
CA SER A 398 10.85 -28.58 10.28
C SER A 398 11.10 -30.00 10.80
N GLU A 399 10.41 -31.01 10.26
CA GLU A 399 10.66 -32.43 10.58
C GLU A 399 12.06 -32.92 10.27
N ARG A 400 12.73 -32.30 9.28
CA ARG A 400 14.10 -32.63 8.87
C ARG A 400 15.16 -31.94 9.72
N THR A 401 14.74 -31.07 10.64
CA THR A 401 15.62 -30.24 11.49
C THR A 401 15.47 -30.60 12.97
N SER A 402 16.29 -30.00 13.82
CA SER A 402 16.17 -30.10 15.28
C SER A 402 14.85 -29.55 15.84
N TRP A 403 14.08 -28.82 15.03
CA TRP A 403 12.83 -28.17 15.42
C TRP A 403 11.58 -29.05 15.29
N LYS A 404 11.76 -30.34 14.96
CA LYS A 404 10.67 -31.33 14.92
C LYS A 404 9.84 -31.38 16.21
N THR A 405 10.44 -31.10 17.36
CA THR A 405 9.75 -31.08 18.66
C THR A 405 8.76 -29.93 18.80
N ILE A 406 8.93 -28.86 18.02
CA ILE A 406 8.11 -27.63 18.09
C ILE A 406 7.10 -27.60 16.95
N LEU A 407 7.53 -27.91 15.73
CA LEU A 407 6.66 -27.95 14.56
C LEU A 407 6.88 -29.25 13.77
N SER A 408 5.81 -30.02 13.62
CA SER A 408 5.83 -31.32 12.93
C SER A 408 4.58 -31.55 12.10
N TRP A 409 4.60 -32.58 11.26
CA TRP A 409 3.43 -33.06 10.56
C TRP A 409 2.30 -33.46 11.52
N GLN A 410 2.64 -34.02 12.67
CA GLN A 410 1.67 -34.40 13.70
C GLN A 410 0.96 -33.17 14.27
N THR A 411 1.69 -32.08 14.49
CA THR A 411 1.14 -30.81 14.97
C THR A 411 0.10 -30.25 13.99
N LEU A 412 0.41 -30.24 12.68
CA LEU A 412 -0.52 -29.77 11.65
C LEU A 412 -1.79 -30.63 11.57
N ASN A 413 -1.66 -31.95 11.67
CA ASN A 413 -2.83 -32.84 11.70
C ASN A 413 -3.69 -32.61 12.94
N GLY A 414 -3.05 -32.37 14.10
CA GLY A 414 -3.74 -32.00 15.33
C GLY A 414 -4.54 -30.70 15.16
N TRP A 415 -3.95 -29.66 14.58
CA TRP A 415 -4.65 -28.40 14.29
C TRP A 415 -5.80 -28.56 13.32
N LEU A 416 -5.63 -29.35 12.26
CA LEU A 416 -6.71 -29.64 11.31
C LEU A 416 -7.86 -30.41 11.99
N GLN A 417 -7.53 -31.36 12.85
CA GLN A 417 -8.52 -32.10 13.63
C GLN A 417 -9.27 -31.20 14.60
N SER A 418 -8.57 -30.36 15.37
CA SER A 418 -9.18 -29.36 16.26
C SER A 418 -10.08 -28.40 15.49
N ALA A 419 -9.63 -27.90 14.34
CA ALA A 419 -10.38 -26.96 13.51
C ALA A 419 -11.71 -27.56 13.03
N VAL A 420 -11.70 -28.80 12.55
CA VAL A 420 -12.90 -29.50 12.07
C VAL A 420 -13.84 -29.85 13.22
N GLN A 421 -13.30 -30.25 14.38
CA GLN A 421 -14.10 -30.56 15.58
C GLN A 421 -14.72 -29.32 16.21
N ALA A 422 -14.10 -28.14 16.06
CA ALA A 422 -14.61 -26.88 16.57
C ALA A 422 -15.72 -26.28 15.69
N LEU A 423 -15.92 -26.78 14.46
CA LEU A 423 -17.04 -26.34 13.62
C LEU A 423 -18.37 -26.79 14.24
N PRO A 424 -19.40 -25.91 14.29
CA PRO A 424 -20.70 -26.31 14.79
C PRO A 424 -21.28 -27.48 13.96
N ALA A 425 -21.92 -28.43 14.65
CA ALA A 425 -22.41 -29.66 14.04
C ALA A 425 -23.44 -29.43 12.91
N GLU A 426 -24.08 -28.26 12.89
CA GLU A 426 -25.00 -27.84 11.83
C GLU A 426 -24.30 -27.53 10.51
N TYR A 427 -23.00 -27.22 10.53
CA TYR A 427 -22.25 -26.93 9.33
C TYR A 427 -21.79 -28.20 8.60
N LEU A 428 -21.48 -29.28 9.32
CA LEU A 428 -20.92 -30.49 8.72
C LEU A 428 -21.98 -31.57 8.47
N ASN A 429 -21.83 -32.30 7.36
CA ASN A 429 -22.66 -33.48 7.11
C ASN A 429 -22.29 -34.64 8.06
N HIS A 430 -23.22 -35.58 8.26
CA HIS A 430 -22.99 -36.73 9.13
C HIS A 430 -21.80 -37.57 8.63
N GLY A 431 -20.79 -37.78 9.49
CA GLY A 431 -19.56 -38.50 9.16
C GLY A 431 -18.53 -37.70 8.34
N GLU A 432 -18.81 -36.44 8.00
CA GLU A 432 -17.89 -35.60 7.23
C GLU A 432 -16.64 -35.25 8.03
N ALA A 433 -16.79 -34.93 9.32
CA ALA A 433 -15.67 -34.61 10.20
C ALA A 433 -14.60 -35.73 10.25
N GLU A 434 -15.04 -36.99 10.26
CA GLU A 434 -14.18 -38.18 10.34
C GLU A 434 -13.46 -38.47 9.02
N THR A 435 -14.06 -38.11 7.89
CA THR A 435 -13.53 -38.38 6.56
C THR A 435 -12.66 -37.24 6.01
N LEU A 436 -12.95 -36.00 6.41
CA LEU A 436 -12.29 -34.79 5.91
C LEU A 436 -10.82 -34.74 6.31
N VAL A 437 -10.51 -34.92 7.60
CA VAL A 437 -9.14 -34.84 8.14
C VAL A 437 -8.16 -35.79 7.43
N PRO A 438 -8.43 -37.12 7.29
CA PRO A 438 -7.50 -38.03 6.61
C PRO A 438 -7.37 -37.73 5.11
N LEU A 439 -8.45 -37.31 4.44
CA LEU A 439 -8.41 -36.94 3.01
C LEU A 439 -7.55 -35.69 2.78
N TRP A 440 -7.76 -34.65 3.59
CA TRP A 440 -7.04 -33.39 3.50
C TRP A 440 -5.57 -33.56 3.90
N SER A 441 -5.28 -34.32 4.96
CA SER A 441 -3.91 -34.64 5.37
C SER A 441 -3.10 -35.26 4.22
N LYS A 442 -3.66 -36.26 3.52
CA LYS A 442 -3.01 -36.88 2.36
C LYS A 442 -2.79 -35.89 1.21
N ALA A 443 -3.77 -35.02 0.94
CA ALA A 443 -3.64 -34.00 -0.10
C ALA A 443 -2.61 -32.92 0.26
N LEU A 444 -2.55 -32.51 1.53
CA LEU A 444 -1.57 -31.57 2.05
C LEU A 444 -0.15 -32.11 1.92
N ALA A 445 0.07 -33.40 2.22
CA ALA A 445 1.40 -34.01 2.09
C ALA A 445 1.89 -33.98 0.65
N ALA A 446 1.01 -34.32 -0.30
CA ALA A 446 1.34 -34.27 -1.72
C ALA A 446 1.56 -32.82 -2.19
N ALA A 447 0.72 -31.87 -1.75
CA ALA A 447 0.84 -30.46 -2.10
C ALA A 447 2.11 -29.82 -1.53
N ALA A 448 2.53 -30.22 -0.33
CA ALA A 448 3.77 -29.77 0.30
C ALA A 448 5.00 -30.25 -0.51
N SER A 449 5.04 -31.53 -0.91
CA SER A 449 6.12 -32.07 -1.74
C SER A 449 6.24 -31.31 -3.06
N ASP A 450 5.11 -31.13 -3.77
CA ASP A 450 5.07 -30.38 -5.03
C ASP A 450 5.61 -28.94 -4.86
N TYR A 451 5.31 -28.30 -3.73
CA TYR A 451 5.71 -26.92 -3.46
C TYR A 451 7.19 -26.78 -3.15
N LEU A 452 7.73 -27.72 -2.37
CA LEU A 452 9.17 -27.76 -2.06
C LEU A 452 9.99 -28.11 -3.30
N GLU A 453 9.48 -29.01 -4.15
CA GLU A 453 10.12 -29.35 -5.43
C GLU A 453 10.17 -28.14 -6.38
N SER A 454 9.09 -27.37 -6.51
CA SER A 454 9.05 -26.20 -7.40
C SER A 454 9.99 -25.09 -6.94
N LYS A 455 10.06 -24.80 -5.63
CA LYS A 455 10.97 -23.79 -5.08
C LYS A 455 12.45 -24.20 -5.21
N ASN A 456 12.75 -25.50 -5.22
CA ASN A 456 14.11 -26.00 -5.48
C ASN A 456 14.50 -25.96 -6.97
N SER A 457 13.55 -26.12 -7.90
CA SER A 457 13.83 -26.21 -9.35
C SER A 457 13.90 -24.87 -10.07
N ASP A 458 13.06 -23.89 -9.71
CA ASP A 458 12.95 -22.62 -10.45
C ASP A 458 14.01 -21.56 -10.07
N GLY A 459 14.85 -21.87 -9.08
CA GLY A 459 15.56 -20.83 -8.33
C GLY A 459 14.56 -19.97 -7.54
N LEU A 460 15.00 -19.35 -6.46
CA LEU A 460 14.17 -18.56 -5.53
C LEU A 460 13.44 -17.33 -6.14
N LYS A 461 13.29 -17.22 -7.47
CA LYS A 461 12.87 -16.02 -8.20
C LYS A 461 11.48 -16.08 -8.86
N SER A 462 10.74 -17.20 -8.82
CA SER A 462 9.40 -17.28 -9.44
C SER A 462 8.26 -17.27 -8.40
N ASP A 463 7.41 -16.24 -8.45
CA ASP A 463 6.21 -16.07 -7.61
C ASP A 463 5.01 -16.93 -8.06
N PHE A 464 5.22 -17.81 -9.07
CA PHE A 464 4.12 -18.49 -9.77
C PHE A 464 3.99 -19.99 -9.44
N GLY A 465 4.75 -20.53 -8.48
CA GLY A 465 4.80 -21.96 -8.17
C GLY A 465 3.60 -22.54 -7.39
N HIS A 466 2.69 -21.71 -6.88
CA HIS A 466 1.57 -22.19 -6.05
C HIS A 466 0.59 -23.06 -6.85
N MET A 467 0.17 -24.19 -6.26
CA MET A 467 -0.88 -25.06 -6.81
C MET A 467 -0.59 -25.64 -8.23
N GLN A 468 0.65 -25.58 -8.73
CA GLN A 468 1.02 -26.05 -10.08
C GLN A 468 1.24 -27.58 -10.16
N GLY A 469 1.56 -28.22 -9.05
CA GLY A 469 1.73 -29.68 -8.97
C GLY A 469 0.42 -30.46 -8.89
N LYS A 470 0.51 -31.79 -9.03
CA LYS A 470 -0.67 -32.68 -8.99
C LYS A 470 -1.33 -32.67 -7.61
N GLY A 471 -0.54 -32.73 -6.54
CA GLY A 471 -0.99 -32.60 -5.16
C GLY A 471 -1.60 -31.23 -4.87
N GLY A 472 -0.97 -30.14 -5.33
CA GLY A 472 -1.53 -28.78 -5.22
C GLY A 472 -2.92 -28.64 -5.86
N ARG A 473 -3.09 -29.16 -7.09
CA ARG A 473 -4.40 -29.18 -7.76
C ARG A 473 -5.44 -30.02 -7.04
N VAL A 474 -5.04 -31.16 -6.45
CA VAL A 474 -5.94 -32.02 -5.66
C VAL A 474 -6.38 -31.29 -4.40
N LEU A 475 -5.47 -30.65 -3.67
CA LEU A 475 -5.80 -29.86 -2.48
C LEU A 475 -6.79 -28.74 -2.81
N LYS A 476 -6.51 -27.95 -3.86
CA LYS A 476 -7.41 -26.87 -4.30
C LYS A 476 -8.81 -27.39 -4.67
N ARG A 477 -8.89 -28.57 -5.26
CA ARG A 477 -10.17 -29.20 -5.61
C ARG A 477 -10.94 -29.59 -4.36
N LEU A 478 -10.30 -30.26 -3.39
CA LEU A 478 -10.94 -30.65 -2.13
C LEU A 478 -11.43 -29.43 -1.32
N VAL A 479 -10.61 -28.39 -1.23
CA VAL A 479 -10.98 -27.12 -0.57
C VAL A 479 -12.17 -26.46 -1.28
N ARG A 480 -12.20 -26.51 -2.62
CA ARG A 480 -13.35 -26.02 -3.40
C ARG A 480 -14.60 -26.85 -3.16
N GLU A 481 -14.51 -28.17 -3.21
CA GLU A 481 -15.64 -29.09 -2.99
C GLU A 481 -16.26 -28.86 -1.62
N PHE A 482 -15.42 -28.70 -0.58
CA PHE A 482 -15.87 -28.32 0.75
C PHE A 482 -16.59 -26.97 0.75
N ALA A 483 -15.98 -25.91 0.20
CA ALA A 483 -16.60 -24.59 0.13
C ALA A 483 -17.93 -24.60 -0.64
N ASP A 484 -18.01 -25.30 -1.77
CA ASP A 484 -19.22 -25.42 -2.59
C ASP A 484 -20.35 -26.14 -1.85
N ALA A 485 -20.03 -27.20 -1.10
CA ALA A 485 -21.01 -27.93 -0.29
C ALA A 485 -21.58 -27.09 0.86
N HIS A 486 -20.81 -26.12 1.37
CA HIS A 486 -21.14 -25.34 2.58
C HIS A 486 -21.55 -23.88 2.28
N ARG A 487 -21.63 -23.48 1.00
CA ARG A 487 -21.94 -22.09 0.62
C ARG A 487 -23.39 -21.66 0.86
N ASN A 488 -24.31 -22.63 0.89
CA ASN A 488 -25.77 -22.41 0.92
C ASN A 488 -26.38 -22.70 2.30
N ILE A 489 -25.56 -22.94 3.32
CA ILE A 489 -26.07 -23.13 4.69
C ILE A 489 -26.70 -21.79 5.08
N PRO A 490 -28.02 -21.73 5.37
CA PRO A 490 -28.67 -20.49 5.74
C PRO A 490 -27.94 -19.91 6.95
N ASN A 491 -27.60 -18.62 6.91
CA ASN A 491 -27.12 -17.89 8.08
C ASN A 491 -28.15 -18.07 9.20
N LEU A 492 -27.92 -19.01 10.11
CA LEU A 492 -28.54 -19.01 11.41
C LEU A 492 -27.83 -17.92 12.20
N THR A 493 -28.39 -16.71 12.08
CA THR A 493 -28.06 -15.54 12.89
C THR A 493 -28.09 -15.84 14.37
#